data_AF-A0A316FPY9-F1
#
_entry.id   AF-A0A316FPY9-F1
#
_cell.length_a   1.000
_cell.length_b   1.000
_cell.length_c   1.000
_cell.angle_alpha   90.00
_cell.angle_beta   90.00
_cell.angle_gamma   90.00
#
_symmetry.space_group_name_H-M   'P 1'
#
loop_
_entity.id
_entity.type
_entity.pdbx_description
1 polymer ?
#
loop_
_entity_poly.entity_id
_entity_poly.type
_entity_poly.pdbx_seq_one_letter_code
_entity_poly.pdbx_strand_id
1 'polypeptide(L)'
;MDFMADGPWNWCIAGRIDPDRVMGALAGALERPAHGMVAGADLLCDVYHVGGDFPTVADIYLTPAGVAEETIASAVAVRLSAAVLLPDDTLNPSRYVLCEPDGTIRPVHADERETDDGTERRHVRPCTGHDPACAAPAGCDRSRWKPDPTPERPAAA
;
A
#
# COMPACT_ATOMS: atom_id res chain seq x y z
N MET A 1 4.07 -14.39 25.62
CA MET A 1 4.52 -13.50 24.53
C MET A 1 3.29 -13.30 23.66
N ASP A 2 2.51 -12.26 23.95
CA ASP A 2 1.34 -11.90 23.14
C ASP A 2 1.85 -11.20 21.89
N PHE A 3 2.04 -11.99 20.82
CA PHE A 3 2.18 -11.46 19.48
C PHE A 3 0.78 -11.12 18.97
N MET A 4 0.18 -10.03 19.48
CA MET A 4 -0.99 -9.47 18.81
C MET A 4 -0.51 -8.98 17.45
N ALA A 5 -0.95 -9.64 16.38
CA ALA A 5 -0.72 -9.15 15.03
C ALA A 5 -1.17 -7.68 14.97
N ASP A 6 -0.33 -6.83 14.36
CA ASP A 6 -0.86 -5.58 13.83
C ASP A 6 -1.95 -5.97 12.79
N GLY A 7 -2.93 -5.11 12.53
CA GLY A 7 -4.07 -5.50 11.68
C GLY A 7 -3.67 -6.07 10.30
N PRO A 8 -4.63 -6.65 9.55
CA PRO A 8 -4.34 -7.13 8.21
C PRO A 8 -3.78 -6.01 7.33
N TRP A 9 -2.87 -6.35 6.42
CA TRP A 9 -2.37 -5.43 5.40
C TRP A 9 -3.13 -5.67 4.09
N ASN A 10 -3.50 -4.60 3.40
CA ASN A 10 -4.21 -4.66 2.11
C ASN A 10 -3.42 -3.87 1.07
N TRP A 11 -2.86 -4.55 0.08
CA TRP A 11 -2.02 -3.92 -0.94
C TRP A 11 -2.62 -4.05 -2.33
N CYS A 12 -2.44 -3.02 -3.16
CA CYS A 12 -2.75 -3.05 -4.59
C CYS A 12 -1.46 -2.85 -5.38
N ILE A 13 -1.12 -3.75 -6.29
CA ILE A 13 0.17 -3.79 -6.99
C ILE A 13 -0.04 -3.54 -8.48
N ALA A 14 0.85 -2.72 -9.05
CA ALA A 14 0.85 -2.39 -10.47
C ALA A 14 1.13 -3.62 -11.34
N GLY A 15 0.30 -3.79 -12.38
CA GLY A 15 0.35 -4.95 -13.26
C GLY A 15 -0.30 -6.23 -12.68
N ARG A 16 -0.58 -7.20 -13.56
CA ARG A 16 -1.09 -8.53 -13.17
C ARG A 16 0.10 -9.43 -12.84
N ILE A 17 0.33 -9.65 -11.54
CA ILE A 17 1.43 -10.44 -11.02
C ILE A 17 0.89 -11.78 -10.53
N ASP A 18 1.66 -12.83 -10.80
CA ASP A 18 1.35 -14.18 -10.34
C ASP A 18 1.40 -14.29 -8.81
N PRO A 19 0.45 -14.97 -8.16
CA PRO A 19 0.42 -15.15 -6.71
C PRO A 19 1.73 -15.67 -6.11
N ASP A 20 2.41 -16.62 -6.76
CA ASP A 20 3.66 -17.19 -6.24
C ASP A 20 4.79 -16.15 -6.25
N ARG A 21 4.78 -15.21 -7.21
CA ARG A 21 5.74 -14.10 -7.23
C ARG A 21 5.46 -13.10 -6.11
N VAL A 22 4.20 -12.78 -5.85
CA VAL A 22 3.82 -11.89 -4.74
C VAL A 22 4.20 -12.50 -3.40
N MET A 23 3.80 -13.76 -3.16
CA MET A 23 4.12 -14.49 -1.94
C MET A 23 5.64 -14.67 -1.77
N GLY A 24 6.37 -14.98 -2.84
CA GLY A 24 7.83 -15.08 -2.81
C GLY A 24 8.52 -13.76 -2.48
N ALA A 25 8.03 -12.63 -3.01
CA ALA A 25 8.55 -11.31 -2.69
C ALA A 25 8.26 -10.92 -1.23
N LEU A 26 7.04 -11.17 -0.75
CA LEU A 26 6.64 -10.96 0.65
C LEU A 26 7.50 -11.81 1.58
N ALA A 27 7.65 -13.09 1.28
CA ALA A 27 8.44 -14.01 2.07
C ALA A 27 9.92 -13.60 2.14
N GLY A 28 10.48 -13.14 1.01
CA GLY A 28 11.84 -12.62 0.94
C GLY A 28 12.02 -11.26 1.61
N ALA A 29 10.96 -10.46 1.78
CA ALA A 29 11.02 -9.18 2.49
C ALA A 29 10.90 -9.35 4.01
N LEU A 30 10.10 -10.33 4.45
CA LEU A 30 9.90 -10.66 5.86
C LEU A 30 10.88 -11.71 6.40
N GLU A 31 11.68 -12.33 5.52
CA GLU A 31 12.54 -13.48 5.83
C GLU A 31 11.76 -14.65 6.48
N ARG A 32 10.51 -14.82 6.06
CA ARG A 32 9.57 -15.80 6.61
C ARG A 32 8.66 -16.34 5.51
N PRO A 33 8.28 -17.62 5.53
CA PRO A 33 7.36 -18.15 4.53
C PRO A 33 6.01 -17.42 4.55
N ALA A 34 5.50 -17.06 3.37
CA ALA A 34 4.14 -16.62 3.16
C ALA A 34 3.36 -17.74 2.48
N HIS A 35 2.13 -17.96 2.93
CA HIS A 35 1.29 -19.04 2.42
C HIS A 35 -0.03 -18.48 1.90
N GLY A 36 -0.63 -19.16 0.93
CA GLY A 36 -2.06 -18.97 0.63
C GLY A 36 -2.93 -19.36 1.83
N MET A 37 -4.25 -19.24 1.67
CA MET A 37 -5.23 -19.46 2.75
C MET A 37 -5.29 -20.93 3.24
N VAL A 38 -4.36 -21.31 4.11
CA VAL A 38 -4.21 -22.66 4.67
C VAL A 38 -4.19 -22.64 6.20
N ALA A 39 -4.77 -23.68 6.82
CA ALA A 39 -4.87 -23.76 8.27
C ALA A 39 -3.49 -23.94 8.93
N GLY A 40 -3.24 -23.18 10.00
CA GLY A 40 -2.03 -23.31 10.83
C GLY A 40 -0.78 -22.61 10.29
N ALA A 41 -0.89 -21.83 9.21
CA ALA A 41 0.20 -20.97 8.77
C ALA A 41 0.28 -19.69 9.61
N ASP A 42 1.50 -19.18 9.81
CA ASP A 42 1.78 -18.01 10.65
C ASP A 42 1.77 -16.67 9.89
N LEU A 43 1.65 -16.72 8.55
CA LEU A 43 1.52 -15.57 7.66
C LEU A 43 0.73 -16.03 6.43
N LEU A 44 -0.42 -15.40 6.22
CA LEU A 44 -1.33 -15.72 5.13
C LEU A 44 -1.35 -14.56 4.13
N CYS A 45 -1.40 -14.87 2.85
CA CYS A 45 -1.51 -13.91 1.77
C CYS A 45 -2.52 -14.45 0.76
N ASP A 46 -3.68 -13.80 0.65
CA ASP A 46 -4.60 -14.04 -0.46
C ASP A 46 -4.27 -13.07 -1.60
N VAL A 47 -4.14 -13.59 -2.82
CA VAL A 47 -3.78 -12.79 -3.99
C VAL A 47 -4.81 -13.02 -5.07
N TYR A 48 -5.45 -11.94 -5.50
CA TYR A 48 -6.47 -11.97 -6.53
C TYR A 48 -6.34 -10.76 -7.46
N HIS A 49 -7.13 -10.73 -8.53
CA HIS A 49 -7.04 -9.69 -9.53
C HIS A 49 -8.36 -8.94 -9.72
N VAL A 50 -8.23 -7.61 -9.82
CA VAL A 50 -9.30 -6.68 -10.19
C VAL A 50 -8.92 -5.93 -11.48
N GLY A 51 -9.73 -4.96 -11.90
CA GLY A 51 -9.37 -4.02 -12.97
C GLY A 51 -8.55 -2.81 -12.46
N GLY A 52 -8.23 -1.88 -13.36
CA GLY A 52 -7.49 -0.65 -13.01
C GLY A 52 -5.99 -0.73 -13.22
N ASP A 53 -5.29 0.27 -12.70
CA ASP A 53 -3.85 0.46 -12.88
C ASP A 53 -3.04 -0.39 -11.88
N PHE A 54 -3.65 -0.75 -10.75
CA PHE A 54 -3.11 -1.63 -9.70
C PHE A 54 -3.97 -2.89 -9.55
N PRO A 55 -3.99 -3.77 -10.58
CA PRO A 55 -4.96 -4.85 -10.67
C PRO A 55 -4.64 -6.06 -9.79
N THR A 56 -3.45 -6.18 -9.19
CA THR A 56 -3.14 -7.30 -8.29
C THR A 56 -3.38 -6.87 -6.85
N VAL A 57 -4.33 -7.50 -6.17
CA VAL A 57 -4.62 -7.22 -4.76
C VAL A 57 -4.01 -8.32 -3.91
N ALA A 58 -3.37 -7.94 -2.81
CA ALA A 58 -2.81 -8.84 -1.82
C ALA A 58 -3.38 -8.50 -0.44
N ASP A 59 -4.17 -9.41 0.13
CA ASP A 59 -4.65 -9.35 1.49
C ASP A 59 -3.77 -10.22 2.38
N ILE A 60 -3.10 -9.59 3.35
CA ILE A 60 -2.09 -10.24 4.18
C ILE A 60 -2.61 -10.28 5.62
N TYR A 61 -2.67 -11.48 6.17
CA TYR A 61 -3.18 -11.73 7.52
C TYR A 61 -2.11 -12.36 8.40
N LEU A 62 -2.33 -12.28 9.72
CA LEU A 62 -1.37 -12.74 10.73
C LEU A 62 -0.02 -12.04 10.58
N THR A 63 -0.08 -10.74 10.29
CA THR A 63 1.10 -9.91 10.05
C THR A 63 1.94 -9.81 11.34
N PRO A 64 3.27 -9.72 11.20
CA PRO A 64 4.16 -9.67 12.36
C PRO A 64 4.00 -8.35 13.11
N ALA A 65 3.85 -8.43 14.43
CA ALA A 65 3.79 -7.27 15.30
C ALA A 65 5.10 -6.46 15.28
N GLY A 66 4.98 -5.13 15.34
CA GLY A 66 6.14 -4.23 15.43
C GLY A 66 6.94 -4.11 14.13
N VAL A 67 6.38 -4.57 13.01
CA VAL A 67 6.93 -4.41 11.67
C VAL A 67 6.15 -3.31 10.96
N ALA A 68 6.87 -2.29 10.48
CA ALA A 68 6.28 -1.21 9.70
C ALA A 68 5.85 -1.72 8.31
N GLU A 69 4.54 -1.76 8.05
CA GLU A 69 3.92 -2.27 6.82
C GLU A 69 4.58 -1.68 5.56
N GLU A 70 4.64 -0.35 5.49
CA GLU A 70 5.27 0.48 4.47
C GLU A 70 6.73 0.10 4.17
N THR A 71 7.49 -0.34 5.17
CA THR A 71 8.88 -0.79 4.97
C THR A 71 8.91 -2.12 4.22
N ILE A 72 7.99 -3.03 4.56
CA ILE A 72 7.85 -4.31 3.88
C ILE A 72 7.28 -4.12 2.48
N ALA A 73 6.25 -3.28 2.33
CA ALA A 73 5.67 -2.96 1.03
C ALA A 73 6.70 -2.34 0.09
N SER A 74 7.56 -1.43 0.57
CA SER A 74 8.68 -0.88 -0.21
C SER A 74 9.68 -1.96 -0.62
N ALA A 75 10.07 -2.84 0.31
CA ALA A 75 10.95 -3.96 0.02
C ALA A 75 10.36 -4.96 -1.01
N VAL A 76 9.04 -5.14 -1.00
CA VAL A 76 8.29 -5.94 -1.98
C VAL A 76 8.21 -5.23 -3.33
N ALA A 77 7.94 -3.94 -3.36
CA ALA A 77 7.90 -3.13 -4.59
C ALA A 77 9.22 -3.23 -5.37
N VAL A 78 10.35 -3.13 -4.65
CA VAL A 78 11.69 -3.33 -5.22
C VAL A 78 11.87 -4.74 -5.80
N ARG A 79 11.50 -5.79 -5.02
CA ARG A 79 11.64 -7.20 -5.45
C ARG A 79 10.78 -7.54 -6.65
N LEU A 80 9.58 -6.95 -6.76
CA LEU A 80 8.67 -7.16 -7.88
C LEU A 80 8.99 -6.27 -9.08
N SER A 81 9.80 -5.22 -8.87
CA SER A 81 9.98 -4.11 -9.83
C SER A 81 8.62 -3.54 -10.26
N ALA A 82 7.71 -3.39 -9.30
CA ALA A 82 6.34 -2.94 -9.51
C ALA A 82 5.93 -2.04 -8.34
N ALA A 83 5.17 -1.00 -8.66
CA ALA A 83 4.64 -0.08 -7.66
C ALA A 83 3.58 -0.78 -6.78
N VAL A 84 3.56 -0.47 -5.48
CA VAL A 84 2.63 -1.01 -4.49
C VAL A 84 1.91 0.15 -3.79
N LEU A 85 0.58 0.15 -3.84
CA LEU A 85 -0.28 1.03 -3.06
C LEU A 85 -0.72 0.32 -1.79
N LEU A 86 -0.67 1.04 -0.67
CA LEU A 86 -1.26 0.65 0.61
C LEU A 86 -2.15 1.79 1.13
N PRO A 87 -3.24 1.47 1.85
CA PRO A 87 -4.07 2.46 2.52
C PRO A 87 -3.25 3.42 3.37
N ASP A 88 -3.61 4.71 3.35
CA ASP A 88 -3.05 5.69 4.28
C ASP A 88 -3.61 5.51 5.70
N ASP A 89 -2.96 6.10 6.68
CA ASP A 89 -3.41 6.11 8.09
C ASP A 89 -4.55 7.13 8.36
N THR A 90 -5.14 7.68 7.29
CA THR A 90 -6.26 8.62 7.36
C THR A 90 -7.57 7.97 6.94
N LEU A 91 -8.70 8.58 7.35
CA LEU A 91 -10.04 8.16 6.91
C LEU A 91 -10.40 8.68 5.51
N ASN A 92 -9.41 9.12 4.71
CA ASN A 92 -9.65 9.59 3.35
C ASN A 92 -9.61 8.40 2.39
N PRO A 93 -10.75 7.96 1.83
CA PRO A 93 -10.82 6.72 1.04
C PRO A 93 -10.02 6.80 -0.27
N SER A 94 -9.77 8.01 -0.77
CA SER A 94 -8.98 8.22 -1.98
C SER A 94 -7.47 8.33 -1.72
N ARG A 95 -7.03 8.23 -0.46
CA ARG A 95 -5.65 8.50 -0.06
C ARG A 95 -4.87 7.23 0.24
N TYR A 96 -3.68 7.18 -0.33
CA TYR A 96 -2.80 6.03 -0.30
C TYR A 96 -1.36 6.45 -0.04
N VAL A 97 -0.57 5.46 0.32
CA VAL A 97 0.88 5.51 0.28
C VAL A 97 1.35 4.65 -0.89
N LEU A 98 2.17 5.22 -1.75
CA LEU A 98 2.75 4.57 -2.91
C LEU A 98 4.22 4.23 -2.63
N CYS A 99 4.53 2.94 -2.69
CA CYS A 99 5.88 2.43 -2.78
C CYS A 99 6.25 2.23 -4.26
N GLU A 100 7.24 2.97 -4.73
CA GLU A 100 7.77 2.89 -6.09
C GLU A 100 8.68 1.66 -6.27
N PRO A 101 8.90 1.19 -7.51
CA PRO A 101 9.83 0.10 -7.82
C PRO A 101 11.28 0.32 -7.36
N ASP A 102 11.67 1.58 -7.11
CA ASP A 102 13.01 1.95 -6.59
C ASP A 102 13.07 2.01 -5.06
N GLY A 103 11.95 1.73 -4.38
CA GLY A 103 11.82 1.77 -2.93
C GLY A 103 11.40 3.12 -2.36
N THR A 104 11.26 4.16 -3.20
CA THR A 104 10.73 5.46 -2.77
C THR A 104 9.31 5.31 -2.24
N ILE A 105 9.00 6.00 -1.14
CA ILE A 105 7.67 5.98 -0.53
C ILE A 105 7.11 7.40 -0.56
N ARG A 106 5.89 7.58 -1.08
CA ARG A 106 5.25 8.90 -1.20
C ARG A 106 3.73 8.83 -1.04
N PRO A 107 3.08 9.86 -0.45
CA PRO A 107 1.63 9.91 -0.39
C PRO A 107 1.03 10.28 -1.75
N VAL A 108 -0.07 9.63 -2.10
CA VAL A 108 -0.77 9.83 -3.37
C VAL A 108 -2.29 9.82 -3.17
N HIS A 109 -2.99 10.27 -4.19
CA HIS A 109 -4.41 10.01 -4.38
C HIS A 109 -4.62 9.03 -5.52
N ALA A 110 -5.64 8.19 -5.40
CA ALA A 110 -6.14 7.34 -6.46
C ALA A 110 -7.66 7.51 -6.57
N ASP A 111 -8.17 7.40 -7.79
CA ASP A 111 -9.60 7.28 -8.02
C ASP A 111 -10.01 5.83 -7.78
N GLU A 112 -11.06 5.64 -6.99
CA GLU A 112 -11.66 4.34 -6.74
C GLU A 112 -12.91 4.14 -7.59
N ARG A 113 -13.08 2.93 -8.11
CA ARG A 113 -14.31 2.50 -8.78
C ARG A 113 -14.68 1.11 -8.31
N GLU A 114 -15.78 1.00 -7.57
CA GLU A 114 -16.36 -0.30 -7.21
C GLU A 114 -16.86 -1.02 -8.46
N THR A 115 -16.60 -2.33 -8.51
CA THR A 115 -17.05 -3.25 -9.55
C THR A 115 -17.42 -4.60 -8.94
N ASP A 116 -18.04 -5.47 -9.72
CA ASP A 116 -18.38 -6.83 -9.29
C ASP A 116 -17.14 -7.67 -8.94
N ASP A 117 -15.99 -7.36 -9.54
CA ASP A 117 -14.71 -8.05 -9.27
C ASP A 117 -13.95 -7.45 -8.07
N GLY A 118 -14.38 -6.30 -7.57
CA GLY A 118 -13.71 -5.54 -6.50
C GLY A 118 -13.45 -4.08 -6.87
N THR A 119 -12.77 -3.35 -5.98
CA THR A 119 -12.50 -1.91 -6.16
C THR A 119 -11.25 -1.69 -7.00
N GLU A 120 -11.41 -1.06 -8.17
CA GLU A 120 -10.31 -0.65 -9.04
C GLU A 120 -9.66 0.64 -8.54
N ARG A 121 -8.33 0.72 -8.63
CA ARG A 121 -7.56 1.97 -8.37
C ARG A 121 -7.00 2.49 -9.69
N ARG A 122 -7.23 3.76 -9.97
CA ARG A 122 -6.84 4.42 -11.23
C ARG A 122 -6.31 5.84 -11.00
N HIS A 123 -5.59 6.34 -12.00
CA HIS A 123 -5.16 7.75 -12.08
C HIS A 123 -4.41 8.24 -10.84
N VAL A 124 -3.42 7.44 -10.41
CA VAL A 124 -2.59 7.80 -9.27
C VAL A 124 -1.90 9.15 -9.51
N ARG A 125 -2.02 10.04 -8.55
CA ARG A 125 -1.46 11.39 -8.59
C ARG A 125 -0.82 11.75 -7.25
N PRO A 126 0.30 12.51 -7.25
CA PRO A 126 0.92 12.95 -6.01
C PRO A 126 -0.07 13.68 -5.09
N CYS A 127 -0.02 13.38 -3.80
CA CYS A 127 -0.74 14.16 -2.81
C CYS A 127 0.08 15.43 -2.54
N THR A 128 -0.38 16.59 -2.99
CA THR A 128 0.33 17.88 -2.87
C THR A 128 -0.27 18.82 -1.82
N GLY A 129 -1.32 18.39 -1.11
CA GLY A 129 -2.09 19.22 -0.18
C GLY A 129 -3.11 20.14 -0.89
N HIS A 130 -3.00 20.28 -2.21
CA HIS A 130 -3.86 21.13 -3.05
C HIS A 130 -4.87 20.32 -3.87
N ASP A 131 -4.82 18.98 -3.79
CA ASP A 131 -5.81 18.13 -4.44
C ASP A 131 -7.19 18.38 -3.80
N PRO A 132 -8.30 18.39 -4.57
CA PRO A 132 -9.64 18.51 -4.00
C PRO A 132 -9.93 17.46 -2.92
N ALA A 133 -9.37 16.25 -3.04
CA ALA A 133 -9.48 15.21 -2.02
C ALA A 133 -8.72 15.55 -0.73
N CYS A 134 -7.75 16.45 -0.75
CA CYS A 134 -7.06 16.95 0.44
C CYS A 134 -7.96 17.80 1.35
N ALA A 135 -8.99 18.45 0.79
CA ALA A 135 -9.93 19.27 1.53
C ALA A 135 -10.98 18.45 2.32
N ALA A 136 -10.97 17.12 2.21
CA ALA A 136 -11.87 16.26 2.96
C ALA A 136 -11.66 16.41 4.49
N PRO A 137 -12.72 16.31 5.32
CA PRO A 137 -12.61 16.45 6.78
C PRO A 137 -11.62 15.46 7.45
N ALA A 138 -11.37 14.33 6.79
CA ALA A 138 -10.38 13.32 7.20
C ALA A 138 -8.93 13.79 7.04
N GLY A 139 -8.69 14.92 6.36
CA GLY A 139 -7.49 15.77 6.37
C GLY A 139 -6.17 15.08 6.04
N CYS A 140 -5.60 15.38 4.87
CA CYS A 140 -4.30 14.83 4.48
C CYS A 140 -3.16 15.23 5.45
N ASP A 141 -3.28 16.38 6.10
CA ASP A 141 -2.30 16.88 7.07
C ASP A 141 -2.27 16.06 8.37
N ARG A 142 -3.21 15.14 8.60
CA ARG A 142 -3.19 14.26 9.78
C ARG A 142 -2.39 12.99 9.60
N SER A 143 -2.11 12.62 8.36
CA SER A 143 -1.27 11.45 8.06
C SER A 143 0.15 11.64 8.53
N ARG A 144 0.82 10.53 8.87
CA ARG A 144 2.28 10.48 9.00
C ARG A 144 3.00 10.79 7.68
N TRP A 145 2.38 10.51 6.53
CA TRP A 145 2.87 10.81 5.19
C TRP A 145 2.35 12.17 4.72
N LYS A 146 3.13 13.23 4.97
CA LYS A 146 2.77 14.60 4.59
C LYS A 146 2.80 14.80 3.07
N PRO A 147 1.88 15.59 2.51
CA PRO A 147 1.87 15.89 1.08
C PRO A 147 3.21 16.43 0.52
N ASP A 148 3.55 16.05 -0.72
CA ASP A 148 4.82 16.35 -1.40
C ASP A 148 4.62 17.33 -2.60
N PRO A 149 5.40 18.42 -2.71
CA PRO A 149 6.01 19.19 -1.64
C PRO A 149 5.00 20.22 -1.14
N THR A 150 4.99 20.50 0.15
CA THR A 150 4.91 21.91 0.53
C THR A 150 6.28 22.49 0.19
N PRO A 151 6.44 23.36 -0.83
CA PRO A 151 7.64 24.17 -0.88
C PRO A 151 7.59 25.02 0.38
N GLU A 152 8.50 24.79 1.34
CA GLU A 152 8.94 25.90 2.16
C GLU A 152 9.52 26.90 1.16
N ARG A 153 8.70 27.86 0.72
CA ARG A 153 9.19 29.06 0.06
C ARG A 153 10.36 29.54 0.92
N PRO A 154 11.59 29.62 0.39
CA PRO A 154 12.71 30.13 1.19
C PRO A 154 12.27 31.48 1.74
N ALA A 155 12.48 31.69 3.04
CA ALA A 155 12.32 33.01 3.63
C ALA A 155 13.08 33.99 2.74
N ALA A 156 12.38 35.01 2.25
CA ALA A 156 13.01 36.04 1.44
C ALA A 156 14.18 36.62 2.26
N ALA A 157 15.38 36.51 1.70
CA ALA A 157 16.59 37.16 2.21
C ALA A 157 16.58 38.65 1.85
#